data_AF-A0A9P7KJW9-F1
#
_entry.id   AF-A0A9P7KJW9-F1
#
_cell.length_a   1.000
_cell.length_b   1.000
_cell.length_c   1.000
_cell.angle_alpha   90.00
_cell.angle_beta   90.00
_cell.angle_gamma   90.00
#
_symmetry.space_group_name_H-M   'P 1'
#
loop_
_entity.id
_entity.type
_entity.pdbx_description
1 polymer ?
#
loop_
_entity_poly.entity_id
_entity_poly.type
_entity_poly.pdbx_seq_one_letter_code
_entity_poly.pdbx_strand_id
1 'polypeptide(L)'
;MHRDGEVVGLSSDTILHSNGSLPITTPLSNELHDLPMDVLERELPVVMDGQIPLGDLLSRITQSIYAELAELAETARKRTLADWVVKTKKQVVKLYAVAKWSRDAETVQKCMNITAFLMTQNHQFEGAMDGLKYARESLDPARLRNHDLLTSLDVLTTGSYLRLPTSIKQSIVPTTPLTDVQISRTLVDMEDAMRYRLRVFELVPVEMSQYRIG
;
A
#
# COMPACT_ATOMS: atom_id res chain seq x y z
N MET A 1 -49.98 -2.57 -6.06
CA MET A 1 -50.22 -3.47 -7.21
C MET A 1 -48.84 -3.64 -7.86
N HIS A 2 -48.16 -4.78 -7.67
CA HIS A 2 -48.17 -5.93 -8.60
C HIS A 2 -47.87 -5.49 -10.03
N ARG A 3 -46.90 -6.03 -10.78
CA ARG A 3 -46.00 -7.19 -10.66
C ARG A 3 -45.16 -7.21 -11.96
N ASP A 4 -44.04 -7.96 -11.94
CA ASP A 4 -43.38 -8.66 -13.07
C ASP A 4 -42.75 -7.79 -14.20
N GLY A 5 -41.55 -8.03 -14.76
CA GLY A 5 -40.67 -9.21 -14.79
C GLY A 5 -40.63 -9.81 -16.21
N GLU A 6 -39.58 -9.53 -17.00
CA GLU A 6 -39.12 -10.29 -18.21
C GLU A 6 -37.86 -9.57 -18.76
N VAL A 7 -36.62 -10.08 -18.84
CA VAL A 7 -36.00 -11.34 -19.31
C VAL A 7 -36.26 -11.72 -20.78
N VAL A 8 -35.39 -11.25 -21.68
CA VAL A 8 -35.07 -11.87 -22.99
C VAL A 8 -33.62 -11.46 -23.29
N GLY A 9 -32.62 -12.31 -23.52
CA GLY A 9 -32.59 -13.66 -24.03
C GLY A 9 -31.41 -13.70 -25.01
N LEU A 10 -30.19 -13.83 -24.50
CA LEU A 10 -29.01 -14.08 -25.32
C LEU A 10 -29.13 -15.50 -25.84
N SER A 11 -29.46 -15.62 -27.13
CA SER A 11 -29.55 -16.90 -27.82
C SER A 11 -28.20 -17.59 -27.75
N SER A 12 -28.26 -18.79 -27.19
CA SER A 12 -27.26 -19.83 -27.29
C SER A 12 -27.04 -20.19 -28.76
N ASP A 13 -25.80 -20.49 -29.12
CA ASP A 13 -25.56 -21.65 -29.96
C ASP A 13 -24.25 -22.35 -29.59
N THR A 14 -24.46 -23.58 -29.14
CA THR A 14 -23.66 -24.77 -29.40
C THR A 14 -22.31 -24.96 -28.67
N ILE A 15 -22.50 -25.64 -27.54
CA ILE A 15 -21.64 -26.58 -26.81
C ILE A 15 -20.70 -27.41 -27.71
N LEU A 16 -19.42 -27.46 -27.34
CA LEU A 16 -18.67 -28.73 -27.34
C LEU A 16 -18.04 -28.94 -25.96
N HIS A 17 -18.52 -29.98 -25.29
CA HIS A 17 -17.94 -30.53 -24.08
C HIS A 17 -16.50 -30.97 -24.32
N SER A 18 -15.61 -30.54 -23.43
CA SER A 18 -14.35 -31.23 -23.16
C SER A 18 -14.17 -31.26 -21.64
N ASN A 19 -14.79 -32.25 -21.02
CA ASN A 19 -14.50 -32.65 -19.66
C ASN A 19 -13.14 -33.37 -19.70
N GLY A 20 -12.09 -32.69 -19.28
CA GLY A 20 -10.73 -33.23 -19.24
C GLY A 20 -10.02 -32.64 -18.04
N SER A 21 -9.99 -33.43 -16.96
CA SER A 21 -9.12 -33.25 -15.81
C SER A 21 -7.73 -32.85 -16.28
N LEU A 22 -7.24 -31.66 -15.89
CA LEU A 22 -5.86 -31.27 -16.15
C LEU A 22 -4.94 -32.30 -15.47
N PRO A 23 -4.13 -33.07 -16.21
CA PRO A 23 -3.11 -33.88 -15.58
C PRO A 23 -2.03 -32.92 -15.05
N ILE A 24 -1.83 -32.97 -13.74
CA ILE A 24 -0.64 -32.44 -13.06
C ILE A 24 0.54 -33.28 -13.56
N THR A 25 1.09 -32.94 -14.71
CA THR A 25 2.42 -33.36 -15.16
C THR A 25 2.95 -32.29 -16.10
N THR A 26 3.93 -31.53 -15.63
CA THR A 26 4.80 -30.67 -16.41
C THR A 26 5.55 -31.47 -17.47
N PRO A 27 5.54 -31.00 -18.73
CA PRO A 27 6.77 -30.98 -19.51
C PRO A 27 6.90 -29.69 -20.35
N LEU A 28 6.57 -28.50 -19.81
CA LEU A 28 6.76 -27.25 -20.56
C LEU A 28 8.19 -26.66 -20.42
N SER A 29 9.03 -27.19 -19.55
CA SER A 29 10.35 -26.60 -19.25
C SER A 29 11.43 -26.93 -20.28
N ASN A 30 11.27 -28.01 -21.06
CA ASN A 30 12.32 -28.47 -21.97
C ASN A 30 12.22 -27.89 -23.39
N GLU A 31 11.07 -27.33 -23.79
CA GLU A 31 10.87 -26.77 -25.14
C GLU A 31 11.32 -25.30 -25.26
N LEU A 32 11.54 -24.59 -24.15
CA LEU A 32 11.99 -23.20 -24.16
C LEU A 32 13.50 -23.03 -24.44
N HIS A 33 14.29 -24.10 -24.30
CA HIS A 33 15.75 -24.01 -24.37
C HIS A 33 16.33 -23.91 -25.79
N ASP A 34 15.52 -24.15 -26.83
CA ASP A 34 15.95 -24.22 -28.24
C ASP A 34 15.26 -23.19 -29.15
N LEU A 35 14.67 -22.12 -28.59
CA LEU A 35 14.12 -21.05 -29.43
C LEU A 35 15.27 -20.27 -30.10
N PRO A 36 15.26 -20.12 -31.43
CA PRO A 36 16.29 -19.35 -32.13
C PRO A 36 16.27 -17.89 -31.67
N MET A 37 17.45 -17.28 -31.57
CA MET A 37 17.65 -15.93 -31.02
C MET A 37 16.77 -14.87 -31.70
N ASP A 38 16.52 -15.02 -33.00
CA ASP A 38 15.68 -14.12 -33.78
C ASP A 38 14.22 -14.09 -33.29
N VAL A 39 13.71 -15.22 -32.80
CA VAL A 39 12.35 -15.32 -32.26
C VAL A 39 12.28 -14.59 -30.92
N LEU A 40 13.28 -14.75 -30.06
CA LEU A 40 13.37 -14.05 -28.78
C LEU A 40 13.49 -12.53 -28.97
N GLU A 41 14.26 -12.08 -29.96
CA GLU A 41 14.41 -10.65 -30.27
C GLU A 41 13.10 -10.02 -30.78
N ARG A 42 12.23 -10.79 -31.44
CA ARG A 42 10.93 -10.30 -31.93
C ARG A 42 9.91 -10.04 -30.83
N GLU A 43 10.00 -10.78 -29.72
CA GLU A 43 9.11 -10.62 -28.57
C GLU A 43 9.50 -9.41 -27.68
N LEU A 44 10.68 -8.81 -27.92
CA LEU A 44 11.11 -7.65 -27.17
C LEU A 44 10.36 -6.38 -27.60
N PRO A 45 9.95 -5.53 -26.64
CA PRO A 45 9.35 -4.24 -26.95
C PRO A 45 10.40 -3.33 -27.58
N VAL A 46 10.03 -2.62 -28.64
CA VAL A 46 10.91 -1.65 -29.29
C VAL A 46 10.79 -0.30 -28.58
N VAL A 47 11.84 0.09 -27.86
CA VAL A 47 11.90 1.36 -27.11
C VAL A 47 12.63 2.41 -27.94
N MET A 48 11.88 3.35 -28.53
CA MET A 48 12.45 4.49 -29.26
C MET A 48 12.36 5.81 -28.47
N ASP A 49 11.79 5.77 -27.26
CA ASP A 49 11.55 6.99 -26.48
C ASP A 49 12.85 7.69 -26.09
N GLY A 50 12.87 9.02 -26.23
CA GLY A 50 14.03 9.87 -25.94
C GLY A 50 15.23 9.73 -26.89
N GLN A 51 15.12 8.98 -27.99
CA GLN A 51 16.23 8.81 -28.94
C GLN A 51 16.21 9.85 -30.05
N ILE A 52 17.41 10.27 -30.50
CA ILE A 52 17.59 11.22 -31.60
C ILE A 52 18.43 10.55 -32.68
N PRO A 53 17.97 10.50 -33.95
CA PRO A 53 18.75 9.99 -35.05
C PRO A 53 20.07 10.76 -35.20
N LEU A 54 21.17 10.04 -35.39
CA LEU A 54 22.49 10.67 -35.56
C LEU A 54 22.52 11.65 -36.75
N GLY A 55 21.77 11.36 -37.81
CA GLY A 55 21.64 12.23 -38.98
C GLY A 55 21.05 13.61 -38.64
N ASP A 56 20.03 13.64 -37.78
CA ASP A 56 19.40 14.90 -37.35
C ASP A 56 20.34 15.71 -36.48
N LEU A 57 21.08 15.06 -35.58
CA LEU A 57 22.10 15.72 -34.76
C LEU A 57 23.21 16.31 -35.63
N LEU A 58 23.72 15.54 -36.59
CA LEU A 58 24.74 15.99 -37.54
C LEU A 58 24.24 17.17 -38.36
N SER A 59 23.04 17.08 -38.94
CA SER A 59 22.45 18.16 -39.73
C SER A 59 22.30 19.44 -38.91
N ARG A 60 21.83 19.35 -37.67
CA ARG A 60 21.65 20.51 -36.78
C ARG A 60 22.99 21.15 -36.40
N ILE A 61 24.00 20.35 -36.06
CA ILE A 61 25.34 20.87 -35.72
C ILE A 61 25.97 21.53 -36.94
N THR A 62 25.92 20.88 -38.10
CA THR A 62 26.46 21.43 -39.35
C THR A 62 25.78 22.75 -39.69
N GLN A 63 24.45 22.82 -39.65
CA GLN A 63 23.69 24.04 -39.90
C GLN A 63 24.04 25.15 -38.90
N SER A 64 24.19 24.81 -37.62
CA SER A 64 24.59 25.77 -36.58
C SER A 64 26.00 26.31 -36.83
N ILE A 65 26.95 25.46 -37.22
CA ILE A 65 28.33 25.87 -37.53
C ILE A 65 28.34 26.79 -38.75
N TYR A 66 27.58 26.46 -39.81
CA TYR A 66 27.48 27.29 -41.00
C TYR A 66 26.84 28.65 -40.69
N ALA A 67 25.77 28.69 -39.89
CA ALA A 67 25.12 29.93 -39.50
C ALA A 67 26.04 30.83 -38.67
N GLU A 68 26.70 30.29 -37.63
CA GLU A 68 27.66 31.04 -36.82
C GLU A 68 28.85 31.53 -37.66
N LEU A 69 29.34 30.71 -38.59
CA LEU A 69 30.45 31.10 -39.47
C LEU A 69 30.05 32.22 -40.45
N ALA A 70 28.85 32.15 -41.03
CA ALA A 70 28.34 33.16 -41.94
C ALA A 70 28.18 34.53 -41.25
N GLU A 71 27.67 34.53 -40.01
CA GLU A 71 27.55 35.76 -39.20
C GLU A 71 28.92 36.36 -38.84
N LEU A 72 29.88 35.51 -38.46
CA LEU A 72 31.24 35.95 -38.12
C LEU A 72 32.03 36.39 -39.37
N ALA A 73 31.76 35.82 -40.54
CA ALA A 73 32.43 36.24 -41.77
C ALA A 73 32.16 37.71 -42.13
N GLU A 74 30.96 38.21 -41.84
CA GLU A 74 30.57 39.60 -42.11
C GLU A 74 31.08 40.59 -41.04
N THR A 75 31.35 40.13 -39.81
CA THR A 75 31.51 41.03 -38.65
C THR A 75 32.78 40.82 -37.80
N ALA A 76 33.50 39.71 -37.95
CA ALA A 76 34.50 39.29 -36.96
C ALA A 76 35.92 39.84 -37.18
N ARG A 77 36.59 40.17 -36.08
CA ARG A 77 38.03 40.47 -36.05
C ARG A 77 38.83 39.16 -35.91
N LYS A 78 40.09 39.15 -36.35
CA LYS A 78 40.97 37.95 -36.34
C LYS A 78 40.98 37.18 -35.01
N ARG A 79 40.89 37.87 -33.87
CA ARG A 79 40.91 37.23 -32.54
C ARG A 79 39.59 36.49 -32.22
N THR A 80 38.44 37.08 -32.53
CA THR A 80 37.13 36.45 -32.27
C THR A 80 36.91 35.22 -33.17
N LEU A 81 37.44 35.24 -34.40
CA LEU A 81 37.46 34.08 -35.27
C LEU A 81 38.33 32.94 -34.71
N ALA A 82 39.50 33.26 -34.17
CA ALA A 82 40.37 32.25 -33.56
C ALA A 82 39.70 31.58 -32.34
N ASP A 83 39.04 32.35 -31.49
CA ASP A 83 38.30 31.83 -30.34
C ASP A 83 37.12 30.95 -30.78
N TRP A 84 36.40 31.36 -31.83
CA TRP A 84 35.33 30.57 -32.43
C TRP A 84 35.81 29.23 -32.99
N VAL A 85 36.93 29.20 -33.72
CA VAL A 85 37.50 27.95 -34.26
C VAL A 85 37.80 26.95 -33.14
N VAL A 86 38.31 27.41 -31.99
CA VAL A 86 38.56 26.54 -30.83
C VAL A 86 37.25 26.00 -30.25
N LYS A 87 36.19 26.83 -30.15
CA LYS A 87 34.84 26.40 -29.72
C LYS A 87 34.26 25.36 -30.67
N THR A 88 34.27 25.62 -31.97
CA THR A 88 33.75 24.72 -33.01
C THR A 88 34.51 23.40 -33.05
N LYS A 89 35.84 23.43 -32.92
CA LYS A 89 36.65 22.21 -32.80
C LYS A 89 36.21 21.34 -31.62
N LYS A 90 35.91 21.94 -30.45
CA LYS A 90 35.39 21.19 -29.29
C LYS A 90 34.03 20.56 -29.58
N GLN A 91 33.13 21.25 -30.27
CA GLN A 91 31.82 20.70 -30.66
C GLN A 91 31.96 19.54 -31.65
N VAL A 92 32.84 19.67 -32.65
CA VAL A 92 33.11 18.59 -33.62
C VAL A 92 33.75 17.37 -32.95
N VAL A 93 34.65 17.56 -31.98
CA VAL A 93 35.23 16.45 -31.20
C VAL A 93 34.17 15.71 -30.39
N LYS A 94 33.21 16.42 -29.79
CA LYS A 94 32.06 15.80 -29.10
C LYS A 94 31.20 14.99 -30.08
N LEU A 95 30.88 15.56 -31.24
CA LEU A 95 30.13 14.86 -32.29
C LEU A 95 30.86 13.61 -32.79
N TYR A 96 32.19 13.69 -32.95
CA TYR A 96 33.02 12.53 -33.30
C TYR A 96 32.96 11.43 -32.24
N ALA A 97 33.00 11.79 -30.95
CA ALA A 97 32.84 10.81 -29.88
C ALA A 97 31.46 10.13 -29.93
N VAL A 98 30.38 10.90 -30.15
CA VAL A 98 29.03 10.36 -30.31
C VAL A 98 28.97 9.43 -31.53
N ALA A 99 29.47 9.84 -32.69
CA ALA A 99 29.50 9.01 -33.88
C ALA A 99 30.29 7.70 -33.69
N LYS A 100 31.40 7.75 -32.93
CA LYS A 100 32.16 6.55 -32.57
C LYS A 100 31.34 5.60 -31.69
N TRP A 101 30.61 6.13 -30.71
CA TRP A 101 29.73 5.34 -29.85
C TRP A 101 28.49 4.81 -30.57
N SER A 102 27.99 5.52 -31.58
CA SER A 102 26.88 5.07 -32.41
C SER A 102 27.18 3.76 -33.17
N ARG A 103 28.45 3.35 -33.29
CA ARG A 103 28.80 2.04 -33.86
C ARG A 103 28.20 0.88 -33.08
N ASP A 104 28.08 1.01 -31.76
CA ASP A 104 27.53 -0.01 -30.88
C ASP A 104 26.05 0.25 -30.52
N ALA A 105 25.39 1.17 -31.26
CA ALA A 105 24.02 1.58 -30.98
C ALA A 105 23.01 0.43 -31.05
N GLU A 106 23.21 -0.54 -31.96
CA GLU A 106 22.32 -1.70 -32.06
C GLU A 106 22.37 -2.56 -30.80
N THR A 107 23.56 -2.81 -30.26
CA THR A 107 23.73 -3.56 -29.00
C THR A 107 23.07 -2.82 -27.83
N VAL A 108 23.27 -1.50 -27.75
CA VAL A 108 22.64 -0.66 -26.73
C VAL A 108 21.11 -0.68 -26.88
N GLN A 109 20.59 -0.63 -28.11
CA GLN A 109 19.16 -0.73 -28.39
C GLN A 109 18.58 -2.05 -27.91
N LYS A 110 19.27 -3.17 -28.15
CA LYS A 110 18.86 -4.49 -27.62
C LYS A 110 18.81 -4.48 -26.09
N CYS A 111 19.84 -3.95 -25.43
CA CYS A 111 19.85 -3.81 -23.97
C CYS A 111 18.70 -2.93 -23.44
N MET A 112 18.35 -1.85 -24.12
CA MET A 112 17.21 -1.00 -23.77
C MET A 112 15.89 -1.75 -23.90
N ASN A 113 15.68 -2.47 -25.00
CA ASN A 113 14.49 -3.27 -25.24
C ASN A 113 14.33 -4.37 -24.18
N ILE A 114 15.43 -5.07 -23.84
CA ILE A 114 15.46 -6.07 -22.76
C ILE A 114 15.10 -5.44 -21.41
N THR A 115 15.67 -4.26 -21.11
CA THR A 115 15.38 -3.57 -19.84
C THR A 115 13.91 -3.21 -19.73
N ALA A 116 13.30 -2.70 -20.79
CA ALA A 116 11.87 -2.38 -20.79
C ALA A 116 10.98 -3.63 -20.67
N PHE A 117 11.38 -4.75 -21.29
CA PHE A 117 10.71 -6.03 -21.09
C PHE A 117 10.75 -6.45 -19.62
N LEU A 118 11.93 -6.43 -18.98
CA LEU A 118 12.09 -6.80 -17.58
C LEU A 118 11.31 -5.88 -16.63
N MET A 119 11.30 -4.57 -16.90
CA MET A 119 10.48 -3.62 -16.14
C MET A 119 8.98 -3.93 -16.26
N THR A 120 8.52 -4.29 -17.46
CA THR A 120 7.13 -4.69 -17.69
C THR A 120 6.77 -5.95 -16.90
N GLN A 121 7.66 -6.95 -16.87
CA GLN A 121 7.46 -8.16 -16.07
C GLN A 121 7.44 -7.87 -14.56
N ASN A 122 8.36 -7.02 -14.08
CA ASN A 122 8.34 -6.60 -12.68
C ASN A 122 7.02 -5.92 -12.29
N HIS A 123 6.51 -5.04 -13.16
CA HIS A 123 5.23 -4.39 -12.94
C HIS A 123 4.05 -5.37 -12.92
N GLN A 124 4.09 -6.43 -13.74
CA GLN A 124 3.08 -7.49 -13.70
C GLN A 124 3.12 -8.28 -12.38
N PHE A 125 4.31 -8.56 -11.83
CA PHE A 125 4.43 -9.20 -10.52
C PHE A 125 3.89 -8.33 -9.39
N GLU A 126 4.21 -7.04 -9.41
CA GLU A 126 3.66 -6.07 -8.46
C GLU A 126 2.13 -6.03 -8.56
N GLY A 127 1.59 -5.94 -9.77
CA GLY A 127 0.14 -5.96 -9.99
C GLY A 127 -0.55 -7.25 -9.52
N ALA A 128 0.10 -8.41 -9.69
CA ALA A 128 -0.41 -9.68 -9.18
C ALA A 128 -0.42 -9.73 -7.65
N MET A 129 0.66 -9.25 -7.02
CA MET A 129 0.75 -9.13 -5.56
C MET A 129 -0.35 -8.20 -5.02
N ASP A 130 -0.53 -7.03 -5.64
CA ASP A 130 -1.56 -6.08 -5.25
C ASP A 130 -2.97 -6.66 -5.43
N GLY A 131 -3.21 -7.41 -6.51
CA GLY A 131 -4.45 -8.14 -6.72
C GLY A 131 -4.74 -9.17 -5.64
N LEU A 132 -3.73 -9.93 -5.20
CA LEU A 132 -3.87 -10.89 -4.11
C LEU A 132 -4.14 -10.19 -2.77
N LYS A 133 -3.46 -9.07 -2.50
CA LYS A 133 -3.67 -8.27 -1.30
C LYS A 133 -5.09 -7.69 -1.27
N TYR A 134 -5.55 -7.14 -2.38
CA TYR A 134 -6.91 -6.66 -2.53
C TYR A 134 -7.93 -7.78 -2.29
N ALA A 135 -7.72 -8.97 -2.88
CA ALA A 135 -8.59 -10.11 -2.68
C ALA A 135 -8.68 -10.50 -1.20
N ARG A 136 -7.55 -10.55 -0.48
CA ARG A 136 -7.51 -10.78 0.97
C ARG A 136 -8.33 -9.74 1.73
N GLU A 137 -8.11 -8.46 1.48
CA GLU A 137 -8.80 -7.37 2.18
C GLU A 137 -10.30 -7.35 1.88
N SER A 138 -10.70 -7.72 0.65
CA SER A 138 -12.11 -7.84 0.26
C SER A 138 -12.83 -9.02 0.91
N LEU A 139 -12.09 -10.06 1.31
CA LEU A 139 -12.66 -11.24 1.96
C LEU A 139 -13.05 -10.97 3.42
N ASP A 140 -12.31 -10.11 4.13
CA ASP A 140 -12.58 -9.80 5.53
C ASP A 140 -14.02 -9.31 5.81
N PRO A 141 -14.61 -8.37 5.06
CA PRO A 141 -16.01 -7.98 5.24
C PRO A 141 -17.01 -9.03 4.73
N ALA A 142 -16.62 -9.89 3.79
CA ALA A 142 -17.47 -10.98 3.31
C ALA A 142 -17.59 -12.13 4.32
N ARG A 143 -16.66 -12.22 5.28
CA ARG A 143 -16.66 -13.26 6.32
C ARG A 143 -17.63 -12.88 7.43
N LEU A 144 -18.60 -13.76 7.68
CA LEU A 144 -19.42 -13.68 8.88
C LEU A 144 -18.58 -14.08 10.11
N ARG A 145 -18.44 -13.16 11.08
CA ARG A 145 -17.80 -13.47 12.36
C ARG A 145 -18.71 -14.38 13.19
N ASN A 146 -18.11 -15.29 13.95
CA ASN A 146 -18.87 -16.12 14.89
C ASN A 146 -19.69 -15.23 15.84
N HIS A 147 -20.98 -15.52 15.98
CA HIS A 147 -21.88 -14.73 16.83
C HIS A 147 -21.55 -14.94 18.31
N ASP A 148 -21.55 -13.86 19.09
CA ASP A 148 -21.32 -13.94 20.53
C ASP A 148 -22.61 -14.30 21.28
N LEU A 149 -22.91 -15.60 21.32
CA LEU A 149 -24.11 -16.13 21.95
C LEU A 149 -24.13 -15.93 23.46
N LEU A 150 -22.96 -15.95 24.13
CA LEU A 150 -22.88 -15.81 25.59
C LEU A 150 -23.21 -14.39 26.02
N THR A 151 -22.62 -13.39 25.36
CA THR A 151 -22.97 -11.99 25.61
C THR A 151 -24.43 -11.71 25.28
N SER A 152 -24.92 -12.30 24.18
CA SER A 152 -26.34 -12.16 23.79
C SER A 152 -27.28 -12.77 24.83
N LEU A 153 -26.92 -13.92 25.42
CA LEU A 153 -27.67 -14.56 26.49
C LEU A 153 -27.66 -13.73 27.78
N ASP A 154 -26.51 -13.19 28.18
CA ASP A 154 -26.38 -12.33 29.36
C ASP A 154 -27.29 -11.10 29.24
N VAL A 155 -27.25 -10.42 28.09
CA VAL A 155 -28.09 -9.25 27.81
C VAL A 155 -29.57 -9.63 27.76
N LEU A 156 -29.93 -10.77 27.16
CA LEU A 156 -31.32 -11.22 27.08
C LEU A 156 -31.91 -11.59 28.44
N THR A 157 -31.13 -12.24 29.30
CA THR A 157 -31.60 -12.77 30.58
C THR A 157 -31.51 -11.75 31.72
N THR A 158 -30.43 -10.97 31.77
CA THR A 158 -30.15 -10.05 32.88
C THR A 158 -30.25 -8.58 32.48
N GLY A 159 -30.49 -8.27 31.21
CA GLY A 159 -30.55 -6.90 30.70
C GLY A 159 -29.21 -6.18 30.62
N SER A 160 -28.10 -6.84 30.97
CA SER A 160 -26.76 -6.25 30.99
C SER A 160 -25.67 -7.30 30.75
N TYR A 161 -24.46 -6.85 30.42
CA TYR A 161 -23.32 -7.74 30.22
C TYR A 161 -22.63 -8.03 31.56
N LEU A 162 -22.58 -9.30 31.96
CA LEU A 162 -22.10 -9.71 33.28
C LEU A 162 -20.59 -9.66 33.44
N ARG A 163 -19.83 -9.73 32.34
CA ARG A 163 -18.36 -9.74 32.34
C ARG A 163 -17.76 -8.36 32.14
N LEU A 164 -18.55 -7.29 32.29
CA LEU A 164 -18.05 -5.93 32.21
C LEU A 164 -17.11 -5.64 33.40
N PRO A 165 -15.88 -5.16 33.17
CA PRO A 165 -14.98 -4.77 34.25
C PRO A 165 -15.62 -3.77 35.21
N THR A 166 -15.43 -3.99 36.51
CA THR A 166 -16.03 -3.18 37.59
C THR A 166 -15.65 -1.71 37.49
N SER A 167 -14.43 -1.39 37.04
CA SER A 167 -13.97 0.00 36.82
C SER A 167 -14.84 0.75 35.81
N ILE A 168 -15.25 0.09 34.72
CA ILE A 168 -16.13 0.69 33.70
C ILE A 168 -17.55 0.82 34.27
N LYS A 169 -18.03 -0.22 34.96
CA LYS A 169 -19.34 -0.21 35.61
C LYS A 169 -19.46 0.96 36.61
N GLN A 170 -18.44 1.19 37.44
CA GLN A 170 -18.40 2.27 38.42
C GLN A 170 -18.27 3.67 37.79
N SER A 171 -17.62 3.77 36.64
CA SER A 171 -17.47 5.06 35.93
C SER A 171 -18.72 5.50 35.19
N ILE A 172 -19.52 4.55 34.68
CA ILE A 172 -20.64 4.83 33.77
C ILE A 172 -21.99 4.69 34.48
N VAL A 173 -22.13 3.72 35.40
CA VAL A 173 -23.38 3.47 36.12
C VAL A 173 -23.37 4.25 37.43
N PRO A 174 -24.30 5.20 37.63
CA PRO A 174 -24.42 5.89 38.92
C PRO A 174 -24.66 4.89 40.04
N THR A 175 -23.92 5.02 41.14
CA THR A 175 -24.13 4.19 42.33
C THR A 175 -25.57 4.37 42.82
N THR A 176 -26.29 3.26 43.02
CA THR A 176 -27.67 3.33 43.53
C THR A 176 -27.66 4.02 44.90
N PRO A 177 -28.45 5.09 45.10
CA PRO A 177 -28.44 5.79 46.37
C PRO A 177 -28.94 4.87 47.49
N LEU A 178 -28.29 4.94 48.65
CA LEU A 178 -28.73 4.23 49.83
C LEU A 178 -30.10 4.78 50.28
N THR A 179 -30.98 3.90 50.72
CA THR A 179 -32.27 4.32 51.32
C THR A 179 -32.03 4.82 52.74
N ASP A 180 -32.82 5.78 53.23
CA ASP A 180 -32.70 6.33 54.60
C ASP A 180 -32.65 5.27 55.69
N VAL A 181 -33.41 4.18 55.52
CA VAL A 181 -33.41 3.01 56.43
C VAL A 181 -32.07 2.27 56.42
N GLN A 182 -31.44 2.16 55.25
CA GLN A 182 -30.12 1.55 55.14
C GLN A 182 -29.05 2.47 55.74
N ILE A 183 -29.18 3.79 55.58
CA ILE A 183 -28.26 4.77 56.16
C ILE A 183 -28.33 4.72 57.68
N SER A 184 -29.52 4.76 58.27
CA SER A 184 -29.68 4.72 59.72
C SER A 184 -29.15 3.42 60.32
N ARG A 185 -29.43 2.28 59.68
CA ARG A 185 -28.88 0.99 60.11
C ARG A 185 -27.36 0.97 60.04
N THR A 186 -26.78 1.46 58.93
CA THR A 186 -25.33 1.50 58.76
C THR A 186 -24.66 2.40 59.78
N LEU A 187 -25.27 3.55 60.13
CA LEU A 187 -24.75 4.43 61.18
C LEU A 187 -24.73 3.75 62.56
N VAL A 188 -25.82 3.08 62.94
CA VAL A 188 -25.86 2.32 64.19
C VAL A 188 -24.80 1.22 64.21
N ASP A 189 -24.66 0.46 63.12
CA ASP A 189 -23.64 -0.58 62.99
C ASP A 189 -22.21 -0.01 63.11
N MET A 190 -21.96 1.18 62.53
CA MET A 190 -20.69 1.88 62.63
C MET A 190 -20.41 2.37 64.06
N GLU A 191 -21.41 2.92 64.74
CA GLU A 191 -21.29 3.35 66.13
C GLU A 191 -20.97 2.18 67.06
N ASP A 192 -21.64 1.04 66.88
CA ASP A 192 -21.37 -0.17 67.66
C ASP A 192 -19.97 -0.71 67.39
N ALA A 193 -19.52 -0.71 66.14
CA ALA A 193 -18.15 -1.08 65.79
C ALA A 193 -17.11 -0.15 66.44
N MET A 194 -17.38 1.17 66.47
CA MET A 194 -16.51 2.14 67.15
C MET A 194 -16.49 1.93 68.67
N ARG A 195 -17.65 1.74 69.31
CA ARG A 195 -17.75 1.46 70.75
C ARG A 195 -16.99 0.19 71.12
N TYR A 196 -17.11 -0.84 70.29
CA TYR A 196 -16.43 -2.11 70.50
C TYR A 196 -14.90 -1.95 70.38
N ARG A 197 -14.43 -1.27 69.33
CA ARG A 197 -12.99 -1.03 69.12
C ARG A 197 -12.35 -0.20 70.23
N LEU A 198 -12.97 0.91 70.63
CA LEU A 198 -12.46 1.79 71.68
C LEU A 198 -12.43 1.13 73.07
N ARG A 199 -13.27 0.12 73.28
CA ARG A 199 -13.33 -0.60 74.56
C ARG A 199 -12.37 -1.78 74.63
N VAL A 200 -12.14 -2.45 73.50
CA VAL A 200 -11.47 -3.76 73.48
C VAL A 200 -10.08 -3.70 72.85
N PHE A 201 -9.90 -2.90 71.80
CA PHE A 201 -8.69 -2.94 70.98
C PHE A 201 -7.79 -1.72 71.15
N GLU A 202 -8.37 -0.54 71.36
CA GLU A 202 -7.62 0.71 71.34
C GLU A 202 -7.23 1.16 72.76
N LEU A 203 -5.96 1.55 72.95
CA LEU A 203 -5.49 2.10 74.22
C LEU A 203 -5.81 3.59 74.28
N VAL A 204 -6.92 3.95 74.93
CA VAL A 204 -7.37 5.34 75.06
C VAL A 204 -6.64 6.02 76.23
N PRO A 205 -5.93 7.15 76.01
CA PRO A 205 -5.28 7.92 77.08
C PRO A 205 -6.28 8.41 78.14
N VAL A 206 -5.82 8.60 79.38
CA VAL A 206 -6.70 8.91 80.51
C VAL A 206 -7.44 10.24 80.34
N GLU A 207 -6.82 11.21 79.67
CA GLU A 207 -7.38 12.52 79.34
C GLU A 207 -8.53 12.42 78.32
N MET A 208 -8.57 11.34 77.54
CA MET A 208 -9.58 11.06 76.51
C MET A 208 -10.53 9.92 76.91
N SER A 209 -10.45 9.45 78.16
CA SER A 209 -11.25 8.33 78.67
C SER A 209 -12.75 8.63 78.71
N GLN A 210 -13.14 9.90 78.69
CA GLN A 210 -14.53 10.34 78.62
C GLN A 210 -14.91 10.64 77.16
N TYR A 211 -15.60 9.71 76.50
CA TYR A 211 -16.10 9.87 75.14
C TYR A 211 -17.56 9.42 75.01
N ARG A 212 -18.27 9.98 74.02
CA ARG A 212 -19.64 9.60 73.66
C ARG A 212 -19.73 9.39 72.16
N ILE A 213 -20.23 8.24 71.74
CA ILE A 213 -20.50 7.90 70.35
C ILE A 213 -22.01 7.93 70.13
N GLY A 214 -22.45 8.70 69.14
CA GLY A 214 -23.83 8.79 68.65
C GLY A 214 -23.89 9.61 67.38
#